data_AF-A0A958FQE4-F1
#
_entry.id   AF-A0A958FQE4-F1
#
_cell.length_a   1.000
_cell.length_b   1.000
_cell.length_c   1.000
_cell.angle_alpha   90.00
_cell.angle_beta   90.00
_cell.angle_gamma   90.00
#
_symmetry.space_group_name_H-M   'P 1'
#
loop_
_entity.id
_entity.type
_entity.pdbx_description
1 polymer ?
#
loop_
_entity_poly.entity_id
_entity_poly.type
_entity_poly.pdbx_seq_one_letter_code
_entity_poly.pdbx_strand_id
1 'polypeptide(L)' 'VMDVVYNPPETRFLKIARERGCITISGVEMFLLQATKQFELFTGTPVTVEELRAIWENIH' A
#
# COMPACT_ATOMS: atom_id res chain seq x y z
N VAL A 1 5.61 13.23 -1.70
CA VAL A 1 4.72 13.21 -0.52
C VAL A 1 4.24 11.78 -0.32
N MET A 2 4.46 11.24 0.87
CA MET A 2 3.95 9.92 1.24
C MET A 2 2.97 10.11 2.40
N ASP A 3 1.83 9.42 2.33
CA ASP A 3 0.86 9.34 3.41
C ASP A 3 0.76 7.88 3.84
N VAL A 4 0.86 7.62 5.14
CA VAL A 4 0.79 6.26 5.71
C VAL A 4 -0.66 5.78 5.84
N VAL A 5 -1.64 6.68 5.75
CA VAL A 5 -3.06 6.32 5.68
C VAL A 5 -3.30 5.56 4.38
N TYR A 6 -3.84 4.35 4.51
CA TYR A 6 -4.13 3.46 3.38
C TYR A 6 -5.63 3.31 3.08
N ASN A 7 -6.50 3.74 3.99
CA ASN A 7 -7.95 3.78 3.79
C ASN A 7 -8.52 5.14 4.26
N PRO A 8 -9.08 5.97 3.36
CA PRO A 8 -9.16 5.77 1.91
C PRO A 8 -7.77 5.83 1.23
N PRO A 9 -7.58 5.17 0.07
CA PRO A 9 -6.29 5.18 -0.66
C PRO A 9 -5.84 6.57 -1.11
N GLU A 10 -6.78 7.48 -1.38
CA GLU A 10 -6.52 8.89 -1.67
C GLU A 10 -7.04 9.76 -0.52
N THR A 11 -6.11 10.27 0.29
CA THR A 11 -6.44 11.27 1.32
C THR A 11 -6.49 12.66 0.72
N ARG A 12 -7.17 13.59 1.41
CA ARG A 12 -7.14 15.01 1.04
C ARG A 12 -5.72 15.57 0.97
N PHE A 13 -4.81 15.07 1.80
CA PHE A 13 -3.40 15.47 1.80
C PHE A 13 -2.70 15.04 0.50
N LEU A 14 -2.86 13.78 0.11
CA LEU A 14 -2.31 13.26 -1.14
C LEU A 14 -2.91 13.97 -2.37
N LYS A 15 -4.22 14.22 -2.36
CA LYS A 15 -4.89 14.96 -3.43
C LYS A 15 -4.27 16.35 -3.66
N ILE A 16 -4.14 17.14 -2.60
CA ILE A 16 -3.54 18.48 -2.67
C ILE A 16 -2.07 18.40 -3.11
N ALA A 17 -1.33 17.40 -2.65
CA ALA A 17 0.07 17.21 -3.06
C ALA A 17 0.17 16.94 -4.57
N ARG A 18 -0.70 16.09 -5.12
CA ARG A 18 -0.73 15.78 -6.55
C ARG A 18 -1.12 17.01 -7.39
N GLU A 19 -2.13 17.76 -6.95
CA GLU A 19 -2.55 19.01 -7.61
C GLU A 19 -1.43 20.05 -7.67
N ARG A 20 -0.46 19.99 -6.74
CA ARG A 20 0.73 20.84 -6.72
C ARG A 20 1.92 20.26 -7.50
N GLY A 21 1.73 19.17 -8.23
CA GLY A 21 2.78 18.51 -9.02
C GLY A 21 3.75 17.65 -8.21
N CYS A 22 3.45 17.36 -6.94
CA CYS A 22 4.27 16.44 -6.16
C CYS A 22 4.04 14.99 -6.59
N ILE A 23 5.11 14.20 -6.60
CA ILE A 23 5.00 12.74 -6.63
C ILE A 23 4.33 12.28 -5.32
N THR A 24 3.27 11.49 -5.43
CA THR A 24 2.48 10.98 -4.29
C THR A 24 2.59 9.47 -4.15
N ILE A 25 2.76 8.96 -2.94
CA ILE A 25 2.75 7.53 -2.61
C ILE A 25 1.67 7.29 -1.55
N SER A 26 0.75 6.35 -1.78
CA SER A 26 -0.31 5.99 -0.83
C SER A 26 0.19 5.00 0.23
N GLY A 27 -0.52 4.92 1.35
CA GLY A 27 -0.17 3.99 2.43
C GLY A 27 -0.33 2.51 2.05
N VAL A 28 -1.09 2.22 0.98
CA VAL A 28 -1.34 0.87 0.49
C VAL A 28 -0.04 0.17 0.06
N GLU A 29 0.88 0.90 -0.59
CA GLU A 29 2.16 0.34 -1.02
C GLU A 29 2.99 -0.15 0.18
N MET A 30 3.07 0.68 1.22
CA MET A 30 3.75 0.31 2.45
C MET A 30 3.07 -0.86 3.15
N PHE A 31 1.73 -0.86 3.20
CA PHE A 31 0.94 -1.92 3.81
C PHE A 31 1.19 -3.28 3.14
N LEU A 32 1.18 -3.35 1.80
CA LEU A 32 1.42 -4.60 1.06
C LEU A 32 2.87 -5.12 1.23
N LEU A 33 3.85 -4.21 1.24
CA LEU A 33 5.26 -4.55 1.49
C LEU A 33 5.45 -5.12 2.91
N GLN A 34 4.80 -4.51 3.91
CA GLN A 34 4.82 -5.01 5.29
C GLN A 34 4.13 -6.38 5.40
N ALA A 35 2.96 -6.53 4.78
CA ALA A 35 2.21 -7.79 4.77
C ALA A 35 3.03 -8.92 4.13
N THR A 36 3.80 -8.63 3.07
CA THR A 36 4.71 -9.59 2.44
C THR A 36 5.71 -10.16 3.44
N LYS A 37 6.36 -9.29 4.23
CA LYS A 37 7.33 -9.75 5.24
C LYS A 37 6.69 -10.40 6.45
N GLN A 38 5.53 -9.93 6.88
CA GLN A 38 4.78 -10.57 7.96
C GLN A 38 4.35 -11.99 7.58
N PHE A 39 3.86 -12.19 6.35
CA PHE A 39 3.45 -13.49 5.85
C PHE A 39 4.62 -14.49 5.83
N GLU A 40 5.77 -14.07 5.29
CA GLU A 40 7.00 -14.86 5.28
C GLU A 40 7.46 -15.23 6.70
N LEU A 41 7.44 -14.27 7.63
CA LEU A 41 7.84 -14.49 9.02
C LEU A 41 6.91 -15.45 9.77
N PHE A 42 5.59 -15.41 9.51
CA PHE A 42 4.62 -16.24 10.22
C PHE A 42 4.50 -17.65 9.65
N THR A 43 4.64 -17.80 8.33
CA THR A 43 4.37 -19.07 7.64
C THR A 43 5.64 -19.79 7.19
N GLY A 44 6.78 -19.09 7.18
CA GLY A 44 8.01 -19.57 6.54
C GLY A 44 7.92 -19.67 5.02
N THR A 45 6.81 -19.25 4.42
CA THR A 45 6.57 -19.32 2.98
C THR A 45 6.66 -17.91 2.38
N PRO A 46 7.51 -17.68 1.37
CA PRO A 46 7.57 -16.38 0.72
C PRO A 46 6.28 -16.13 -0.08
N VAL A 47 5.89 -14.86 -0.15
CA VAL A 47 4.83 -14.36 -1.03
C VAL A 47 5.34 -13.11 -1.72
N THR A 48 4.86 -12.81 -2.91
CA THR A 48 5.19 -11.59 -3.63
C THR A 48 4.20 -10.47 -3.31
N VAL A 49 4.63 -9.22 -3.48
CA VAL A 49 3.76 -8.05 -3.28
C VAL A 49 2.63 -8.06 -4.31
N GLU A 50 2.90 -8.55 -5.52
CA GLU A 50 1.95 -8.67 -6.62
C GLU A 50 0.82 -9.67 -6.29
N GLU A 51 1.15 -10.82 -5.69
CA GLU A 51 0.14 -11.78 -5.23
C GLU A 51 -0.75 -11.18 -4.15
N LEU A 52 -0.16 -10.51 -3.14
CA LEU A 52 -0.94 -9.86 -2.10
C LEU A 52 -1.78 -8.69 -2.63
N ARG A 53 -1.28 -7.95 -3.62
CA ARG A 53 -2.01 -6.88 -4.29
C ARG A 53 -3.24 -7.42 -5.00
N ALA A 54 -3.09 -8.48 -5.78
CA ALA A 54 -4.21 -9.12 -6.47
C ALA A 54 -5.27 -9.61 -5.47
N ILE A 55 -4.87 -10.15 -4.33
CA ILE A 55 -5.82 -10.55 -3.27
C ILE A 55 -6.52 -9.30 -2.70
N TRP A 56 -5.76 -8.25 -2.36
CA TRP A 56 -6.29 -7.02 -1.76
C TRP A 56 -7.33 -6.33 -2.64
N GLU A 57 -7.09 -6.25 -3.96
CA GLU A 57 -7.99 -5.68 -4.96
C GLU A 57 -9.27 -6.51 -5.17
N ASN A 58 -9.27 -7.80 -4.82
CA ASN A 58 -10.47 -8.64 -4.90
C ASN A 58 -11.38 -8.50 -3.67
N ILE A 59 -10.89 -7.92 -2.57
CA ILE A 59 -11.64 -7.80 -1.30
C ILE A 59 -11.97 -6.34 -0.92
N HIS A 60 -11.52 -5.35 -1.70
CA HIS A 60 -11.81 -3.91 -1.56
C HIS A 60 -12.27 -3.32 -2.88
#